data_AF-A0A0G0ACP7-F1
#
_entry.id   AF-A0A0G0ACP7-F1
#
_cell.length_a   1.000
_cell.length_b   1.000
_cell.length_c   1.000
_cell.angle_alpha   90.00
_cell.angle_beta   90.00
_cell.angle_gamma   90.00
#
_symmetry.space_group_name_H-M   'P 1'
#
loop_
_entity.id
_entity.type
_entity.pdbx_description
1 polymer ?
#
loop_
_entity_poly.entity_id
_entity_poly.type
_entity_poly.pdbx_seq_one_letter_code
_entity_poly.pdbx_strand_id
1 'polypeptide(L)'
;MLNRQAVSDTIRHRSLTVNQVLVSESLIHHEQWHLAMTIDRENYCPVVIISKYDDNSSLDETVLQSLREGSSSFTFGFSGGITEDLILRISKYLGVGSAEKTNIGDILTNLYKIFREKDVTLLEISSLARLNTGLFTCLDATLVVDDDAAKRQPDIFGLRDTTQEVHDEVRAEQHGLVYIKMEGNIGNIVNGAGLAMATNDAIGLHGGASANFLDAGGQATKETMIQALGIVMGDERVKAILINIYGGITRCDMIAESIIGAAQEMTLAVPLVVRLQGTNSTEGLKLIVFVVMASTKKDPAAIEHAKNLTHIPWCEDYEKMISGMLYNSQAPELIEGRFRARRLMHKYNTYFPDDATNDTLVAERERLLNEMLGKIGTNPFIETPFNVDYGCNTSIGDNFYANFNPCLCGFSLVILDCGMVTIGNRVLFGPNVSIFGATHETGIQSRRSGIEYGGSVTIGDDCWIGGNTTIMPGLTIGKGCTIGAGSVVTRSIPDFSIAIGSPARVVKKVDPVPDL
;
A
#
# COMPACT_ATOMS: atom_id res chain seq x y z
N MET A 1 19.47 -37.73 -1.94
CA MET A 1 18.79 -36.77 -2.83
C MET A 1 17.48 -36.31 -2.22
N LEU A 2 16.63 -37.23 -1.73
CA LEU A 2 15.42 -36.88 -0.98
C LEU A 2 15.69 -35.96 0.22
N ASN A 3 14.77 -35.02 0.46
CA ASN A 3 14.78 -34.00 1.52
C ASN A 3 16.01 -33.07 1.50
N ARG A 4 16.77 -33.05 0.41
CA ARG A 4 17.78 -32.02 0.17
C ARG A 4 17.17 -30.90 -0.66
N GLN A 5 17.77 -29.72 -0.57
CA GLN A 5 17.43 -28.65 -1.49
C GLN A 5 18.21 -28.78 -2.80
N ALA A 6 17.51 -28.59 -3.91
CA ALA A 6 18.07 -28.55 -5.25
C ALA A 6 17.72 -27.21 -5.91
N VAL A 7 18.66 -26.65 -6.65
CA VAL A 7 18.44 -25.46 -7.48
C VAL A 7 18.28 -25.94 -8.91
N SER A 8 17.18 -25.56 -9.56
CA SER A 8 16.96 -25.83 -10.98
C SER A 8 17.16 -24.55 -11.79
N ASP A 9 17.94 -24.62 -12.86
CA ASP A 9 18.15 -23.49 -13.78
C ASP A 9 16.86 -23.12 -14.54
N THR A 10 15.94 -24.08 -14.71
CA THR A 10 14.61 -23.87 -15.30
C THR A 10 13.59 -23.25 -14.33
N ILE A 11 13.85 -23.28 -13.02
CA ILE A 11 12.93 -22.78 -11.99
C ILE A 11 13.58 -21.58 -11.29
N ARG A 12 13.55 -20.41 -11.94
CA ARG A 12 13.91 -19.05 -11.42
C ARG A 12 14.82 -19.06 -10.18
N HIS A 13 16.00 -19.68 -10.24
CA HIS A 13 16.99 -19.74 -9.16
C HIS A 13 16.41 -20.03 -7.75
N ARG A 14 15.41 -20.91 -7.64
CA ARG A 14 14.83 -21.29 -6.36
C ARG A 14 15.39 -22.62 -5.86
N SER A 15 15.58 -22.66 -4.54
CA SER A 15 16.00 -23.85 -3.81
C SER A 15 14.77 -24.66 -3.41
N LEU A 16 14.50 -25.76 -4.11
CA LEU A 16 13.32 -26.60 -3.93
C LEU A 16 13.66 -27.87 -3.14
N THR A 17 12.70 -28.35 -2.34
CA THR A 17 12.88 -29.59 -1.57
C THR A 17 12.55 -30.80 -2.44
N VAL A 18 13.51 -31.71 -2.58
CA VAL A 18 13.32 -32.94 -3.36
C VAL A 18 12.46 -33.94 -2.59
N ASN A 19 11.18 -34.02 -2.94
CA ASN A 19 10.20 -34.92 -2.31
C ASN A 19 10.19 -36.34 -2.92
N GLN A 20 10.57 -36.46 -4.20
CA GLN A 20 10.52 -37.72 -4.95
C GLN A 20 11.75 -37.85 -5.86
N VAL A 21 12.09 -39.08 -6.24
CA VAL A 21 13.16 -39.39 -7.18
C VAL A 21 12.62 -40.39 -8.20
N LEU A 22 12.76 -40.07 -9.49
CA LEU A 22 12.48 -41.00 -10.58
C LEU A 22 13.71 -41.87 -10.85
N VAL A 23 13.54 -43.19 -10.88
CA VAL A 23 14.60 -44.13 -11.27
C VAL A 23 14.17 -44.79 -12.58
N SER A 24 14.93 -44.54 -13.65
CA SER A 24 14.67 -45.04 -14.99
C SER A 24 15.89 -45.78 -15.56
N GLU A 25 15.67 -46.52 -16.64
CA GLU A 25 16.74 -47.15 -17.40
C GLU A 25 17.58 -46.09 -18.13
N SER A 26 18.90 -46.25 -18.15
CA SER A 26 19.81 -45.37 -18.89
C SER A 26 19.85 -45.80 -20.36
N LEU A 27 19.41 -44.92 -21.26
CA LEU A 27 19.36 -45.19 -22.69
C LEU A 27 20.58 -44.57 -23.41
N ILE A 28 21.32 -45.41 -24.13
CA ILE A 28 22.47 -44.97 -24.94
C ILE A 28 21.97 -44.45 -26.29
N HIS A 29 22.38 -43.23 -26.63
CA HIS A 29 21.97 -42.52 -27.84
C HIS A 29 23.16 -41.75 -28.44
N HIS A 30 23.07 -41.42 -29.74
CA HIS A 30 24.15 -40.75 -30.48
C HIS A 30 23.79 -39.32 -30.91
N GLU A 31 22.51 -39.06 -31.14
CA GLU A 31 21.99 -37.76 -31.57
C GLU A 31 20.73 -37.45 -30.79
N GLN A 32 20.50 -36.16 -30.54
CA GLN A 32 19.27 -35.70 -29.90
C GLN A 32 18.81 -34.36 -30.49
N TRP A 33 17.52 -34.11 -30.32
CA TRP A 33 16.85 -32.90 -30.76
C TRP A 33 15.95 -32.39 -29.64
N HIS A 34 15.78 -31.08 -29.61
CA HIS A 34 14.68 -30.46 -28.90
C HIS A 34 13.46 -30.42 -29.82
N LEU A 35 12.31 -30.83 -29.30
CA LEU A 35 11.03 -30.80 -30.00
C LEU A 35 9.99 -30.10 -29.11
N ALA A 36 9.35 -29.06 -29.64
CA ALA A 36 8.21 -28.42 -29.01
C ALA A 36 6.98 -28.47 -29.92
N MET A 37 5.82 -28.76 -29.35
CA MET A 37 4.51 -28.61 -29.98
C MET A 37 3.74 -27.53 -29.21
N THR A 38 3.37 -26.45 -29.89
CA THR A 38 2.68 -25.30 -29.27
C THR A 38 1.73 -24.64 -30.27
N ILE A 39 1.11 -23.53 -29.87
CA ILE A 39 0.20 -22.75 -30.70
C ILE A 39 0.94 -21.53 -31.24
N ASP A 40 1.07 -21.46 -32.56
CA ASP A 40 1.49 -20.26 -33.26
C ASP A 40 0.35 -19.23 -33.19
N ARG A 41 0.56 -18.21 -32.37
CA ARG A 41 -0.42 -17.14 -32.13
C ARG A 41 -0.53 -16.15 -33.29
N GLU A 42 0.46 -16.08 -34.18
CA GLU A 42 0.41 -15.20 -35.36
C GLU A 42 -0.39 -15.84 -36.48
N ASN A 43 -0.20 -17.15 -36.70
CA ASN A 43 -0.87 -17.92 -37.74
C ASN A 43 -2.12 -18.66 -37.26
N TYR A 44 -2.45 -18.57 -35.97
CA TYR A 44 -3.62 -19.20 -35.34
C TYR A 44 -3.71 -20.72 -35.58
N CYS A 45 -2.56 -21.40 -35.54
CA CYS A 45 -2.48 -22.85 -35.81
C CYS A 45 -1.45 -23.52 -34.91
N PRO A 46 -1.54 -24.84 -34.68
CA PRO A 46 -0.49 -25.56 -33.98
C PRO A 46 0.78 -25.68 -34.84
N VAL A 47 1.92 -25.70 -34.16
CA VAL A 47 3.25 -25.76 -34.77
C VAL A 47 4.12 -26.77 -34.03
N VAL A 48 4.89 -27.55 -34.78
CA VAL A 48 6.00 -28.37 -34.26
C VAL A 48 7.30 -27.63 -34.57
N ILE A 49 8.09 -27.34 -33.55
CA ILE A 49 9.41 -26.71 -33.66
C ILE A 49 10.44 -27.76 -33.31
N ILE A 50 11.43 -27.96 -34.17
CA ILE A 50 12.51 -28.93 -33.94
C ILE A 50 13.85 -28.23 -34.12
N SER A 51 14.78 -28.48 -33.22
CA SER A 51 16.15 -27.99 -33.32
C SER A 51 17.13 -29.06 -32.86
N LYS A 52 18.26 -29.22 -33.57
CA LYS A 52 19.31 -30.15 -33.18
C LYS A 52 20.14 -29.54 -32.05
N TYR A 53 20.51 -30.35 -31.06
CA TYR A 53 21.25 -29.89 -29.90
C TYR A 53 22.32 -30.91 -29.47
N ASP A 54 23.50 -30.43 -29.04
CA ASP A 54 24.60 -31.26 -28.55
C ASP A 54 24.59 -31.35 -27.01
N ASP A 55 24.82 -32.55 -26.49
CA ASP A 55 24.62 -32.98 -25.09
C ASP A 55 25.48 -32.26 -24.01
N ASN A 56 26.44 -31.44 -24.42
CA ASN A 56 27.51 -30.93 -23.53
C ASN A 56 27.29 -29.53 -22.96
N SER A 57 26.13 -28.90 -23.19
CA SER A 57 25.83 -27.59 -22.62
C SER A 57 24.59 -27.63 -21.72
N SER A 58 24.61 -26.91 -20.61
CA SER A 58 23.40 -26.47 -19.94
C SER A 58 22.56 -25.65 -20.93
N LEU A 59 21.23 -25.73 -20.87
CA LEU A 59 20.30 -24.85 -21.60
C LEU A 59 20.46 -23.39 -21.11
N ASP A 60 21.59 -22.76 -21.44
CA ASP A 60 21.88 -21.37 -21.15
C ASP A 60 21.38 -20.45 -22.29
N GLU A 61 21.46 -19.13 -22.10
CA GLU A 61 20.99 -18.18 -23.12
C GLU A 61 21.68 -18.35 -24.47
N THR A 62 22.94 -18.80 -24.49
CA THR A 62 23.73 -19.02 -25.71
C THR A 62 23.19 -20.20 -26.50
N VAL A 63 22.85 -21.29 -25.79
CA VAL A 63 22.17 -22.44 -26.35
C VAL A 63 20.81 -22.05 -26.89
N LEU A 64 19.99 -21.34 -26.11
CA LEU A 64 18.67 -20.89 -26.55
C LEU A 64 18.73 -20.01 -27.81
N GLN A 65 19.75 -19.15 -27.92
CA GLN A 65 20.03 -18.36 -29.12
C GLN A 65 20.36 -19.26 -30.31
N SER A 66 21.22 -20.26 -30.13
CA SER A 66 21.59 -21.21 -31.19
C SER A 66 20.42 -22.09 -31.65
N LEU A 67 19.54 -22.50 -30.72
CA LEU A 67 18.32 -23.24 -31.02
C LEU A 67 17.36 -22.40 -31.87
N ARG A 68 17.23 -21.10 -31.58
CA ARG A 68 16.43 -20.17 -32.40
C ARG A 68 16.95 -20.08 -33.84
N GLU A 69 18.26 -19.94 -34.01
CA GLU A 69 18.90 -19.78 -35.33
C GLU A 69 18.93 -21.10 -36.15
N GLY A 70 18.99 -22.25 -35.48
CA GLY A 70 19.02 -23.58 -36.11
C GLY A 70 17.67 -24.32 -36.16
N SER A 71 16.60 -23.74 -35.61
CA SER A 71 15.28 -24.37 -35.54
C SER A 71 14.56 -24.41 -36.88
N SER A 72 13.68 -25.40 -37.02
CA SER A 72 12.70 -25.46 -38.11
C SER A 72 11.30 -25.63 -37.54
N SER A 73 10.38 -24.80 -38.05
CA SER A 73 8.98 -24.76 -37.64
C SER A 73 8.09 -25.39 -38.70
N PHE A 74 7.20 -26.28 -38.26
CA PHE A 74 6.29 -27.04 -39.10
C PHE A 74 4.87 -26.84 -38.62
N THR A 75 4.15 -25.92 -39.25
CA THR A 75 2.73 -25.68 -38.95
C THR A 75 1.84 -26.79 -39.50
N PHE A 76 0.71 -27.01 -38.83
CA PHE A 76 -0.29 -27.98 -39.24
C PHE A 76 -1.70 -27.57 -38.81
N GLY A 77 -2.73 -28.23 -39.36
CA GLY A 77 -4.12 -27.91 -39.05
C GLY A 77 -4.61 -28.63 -37.80
N PHE A 78 -5.27 -27.92 -36.88
CA PHE A 78 -5.80 -28.54 -35.66
C PHE A 78 -6.82 -29.65 -35.94
N SER A 79 -7.64 -29.54 -36.98
CA SER A 79 -8.61 -30.60 -37.35
C SER A 79 -7.96 -31.78 -38.09
N GLY A 80 -6.91 -31.50 -38.88
CA GLY A 80 -6.21 -32.52 -39.66
C GLY A 80 -5.18 -33.30 -38.86
N GLY A 81 -4.72 -32.75 -37.73
CA GLY A 81 -3.71 -33.36 -36.87
C GLY A 81 -2.38 -33.57 -37.59
N ILE A 82 -1.69 -34.65 -37.21
CA ILE A 82 -0.41 -35.04 -37.81
C ILE A 82 -0.68 -35.78 -39.11
N THR A 83 -0.32 -35.16 -40.24
CA THR A 83 -0.51 -35.73 -41.58
C THR A 83 0.76 -36.36 -42.11
N GLU A 84 0.62 -37.26 -43.10
CA GLU A 84 1.77 -37.90 -43.77
C GLU A 84 2.72 -36.88 -44.42
N ASP A 85 2.19 -35.77 -44.95
CA ASP A 85 2.99 -34.66 -45.49
C ASP A 85 3.85 -34.00 -44.40
N LEU A 86 3.26 -33.73 -43.23
CA LEU A 86 3.97 -33.16 -42.09
C LEU A 86 5.10 -34.09 -41.63
N ILE A 87 4.81 -35.38 -41.48
CA ILE A 87 5.79 -36.41 -41.11
C ILE A 87 6.92 -36.45 -42.14
N LEU A 88 6.61 -36.38 -43.43
CA LEU A 88 7.60 -36.38 -44.51
C LEU A 88 8.50 -35.15 -44.45
N ARG A 89 7.94 -33.96 -44.22
CA ARG A 89 8.71 -32.71 -44.07
C ARG A 89 9.65 -32.77 -42.86
N ILE A 90 9.16 -33.22 -41.72
CA ILE A 90 9.97 -33.37 -40.49
C ILE A 90 11.05 -34.43 -40.68
N SER A 91 10.72 -35.60 -41.23
CA SER A 91 11.68 -36.67 -41.46
C SER A 91 12.80 -36.27 -42.41
N LYS A 92 12.47 -35.46 -43.43
CA LYS A 92 13.47 -34.90 -44.35
C LYS A 92 14.43 -33.93 -43.63
N TYR A 93 13.93 -33.12 -42.70
CA TYR A 93 14.76 -32.24 -41.88
C TYR A 93 15.68 -33.04 -40.94
N LEU A 94 15.15 -34.10 -40.31
CA LEU A 94 15.93 -34.99 -39.43
C LEU A 94 16.95 -35.86 -40.20
N GLY A 95 16.81 -36.01 -41.52
CA GLY A 95 17.71 -36.81 -42.34
C GLY A 95 17.56 -38.33 -42.13
N VAL A 96 16.32 -38.80 -41.88
CA VAL A 96 16.04 -40.18 -41.48
C VAL A 96 15.47 -41.04 -42.61
N GLY A 97 15.68 -42.37 -42.52
CA GLY A 97 15.18 -43.38 -43.45
C GLY A 97 13.74 -43.82 -43.20
N SER A 98 13.29 -44.88 -43.87
CA SER A 98 11.88 -45.32 -43.85
C SER A 98 11.40 -45.84 -42.50
N ALA A 99 12.20 -46.67 -41.82
CA ALA A 99 11.83 -47.24 -40.51
C ALA A 99 11.75 -46.16 -39.41
N GLU A 100 12.71 -45.24 -39.41
CA GLU A 100 12.73 -44.08 -38.53
C GLU A 100 11.57 -43.12 -38.80
N LYS A 101 11.24 -42.90 -40.08
CA LYS A 101 10.08 -42.09 -40.49
C LYS A 101 8.78 -42.62 -39.88
N THR A 102 8.56 -43.94 -39.90
CA THR A 102 7.37 -44.53 -39.27
C THR A 102 7.37 -44.26 -37.77
N ASN A 103 8.48 -44.50 -37.09
CA ASN A 103 8.58 -44.32 -35.64
C ASN A 103 8.42 -42.86 -35.20
N ILE A 104 9.03 -41.89 -35.89
CA ILE A 104 8.82 -40.46 -35.58
C ILE A 104 7.37 -40.03 -35.88
N GLY A 105 6.76 -40.59 -36.92
CA GLY A 105 5.35 -40.38 -37.24
C GLY A 105 4.42 -40.84 -36.11
N ASP A 106 4.69 -42.02 -35.55
CA ASP A 106 3.94 -42.56 -34.40
C ASP A 106 4.12 -41.68 -33.15
N ILE A 107 5.36 -41.24 -32.87
CA ILE A 107 5.64 -40.32 -31.76
C ILE A 107 4.85 -39.03 -31.94
N LEU A 108 4.99 -38.34 -33.08
CA LEU A 108 4.30 -37.08 -33.35
C LEU A 108 2.77 -37.22 -33.21
N THR A 109 2.21 -38.31 -33.73
CA THR A 109 0.76 -38.59 -33.65
C THR A 109 0.30 -38.75 -32.20
N ASN A 110 1.06 -39.49 -31.39
CA ASN A 110 0.76 -39.67 -29.97
C ASN A 110 0.95 -38.37 -29.17
N LEU A 111 1.99 -37.58 -29.46
CA LEU A 111 2.19 -36.26 -28.84
C LEU A 111 1.04 -35.32 -29.18
N TYR A 112 0.58 -35.29 -30.42
CA TYR A 112 -0.58 -34.49 -30.82
C TYR A 112 -1.87 -34.96 -30.13
N LYS A 113 -2.04 -36.28 -29.95
CA LYS A 113 -3.17 -36.82 -29.18
C LYS A 113 -3.14 -36.30 -27.75
N ILE A 114 -1.99 -36.34 -27.07
CA ILE A 114 -1.83 -35.76 -25.73
C ILE A 114 -2.12 -34.26 -25.76
N PHE A 115 -1.50 -33.53 -26.68
CA PHE A 115 -1.62 -32.09 -26.82
C PHE A 115 -3.08 -31.64 -26.90
N ARG A 116 -3.87 -32.34 -27.73
CA ARG A 116 -5.29 -32.05 -27.94
C ARG A 116 -6.19 -32.57 -26.82
N GLU A 117 -6.02 -33.82 -26.39
CA GLU A 117 -6.93 -34.43 -25.41
C GLU A 117 -6.73 -33.90 -23.99
N LYS A 118 -5.54 -33.36 -23.70
CA LYS A 118 -5.16 -32.84 -22.38
C LYS A 118 -5.09 -31.32 -22.32
N ASP A 119 -5.60 -30.61 -23.33
CA ASP A 119 -5.64 -29.14 -23.40
C ASP A 119 -4.26 -28.50 -23.13
N VAL A 120 -3.23 -29.05 -23.75
CA VAL A 120 -1.84 -28.60 -23.58
C VAL A 120 -1.60 -27.38 -24.45
N THR A 121 -0.99 -26.33 -23.91
CA THR A 121 -0.58 -25.13 -24.64
C THR A 121 0.89 -25.19 -25.09
N LEU A 122 1.72 -25.91 -24.34
CA LEU A 122 3.10 -26.24 -24.68
C LEU A 122 3.40 -27.68 -24.29
N LEU A 123 3.75 -28.51 -25.27
CA LEU A 123 4.35 -29.82 -25.05
C LEU A 123 5.79 -29.73 -25.52
N GLU A 124 6.74 -29.91 -24.61
CA GLU A 124 8.17 -29.83 -24.88
C GLU A 124 8.83 -31.18 -24.56
N ILE A 125 9.61 -31.68 -25.50
CA ILE A 125 10.52 -32.81 -25.35
C ILE A 125 11.91 -32.21 -25.48
N SER A 126 12.60 -32.01 -24.37
CA SER A 126 13.91 -31.36 -24.35
C SER A 126 14.98 -32.27 -24.96
N SER A 127 14.84 -33.59 -24.77
CA SER A 127 15.68 -34.60 -25.41
C SER A 127 14.85 -35.68 -26.12
N LEU A 128 14.62 -35.44 -27.41
CA LEU A 128 14.18 -36.45 -28.37
C LEU A 128 15.44 -37.15 -28.91
N ALA A 129 15.75 -38.32 -28.38
CA ALA A 129 16.99 -39.04 -28.65
C ALA A 129 16.82 -40.11 -29.72
N ARG A 130 17.84 -40.26 -30.59
CA ARG A 130 17.95 -41.38 -31.52
C ARG A 130 18.88 -42.45 -30.94
N LEU A 131 18.30 -43.61 -30.66
CA LEU A 131 18.98 -44.77 -30.09
C LEU A 131 19.89 -45.43 -31.13
N ASN A 132 20.79 -46.29 -30.65
CA ASN A 132 21.68 -47.08 -31.52
C ASN A 132 20.94 -48.03 -32.47
N THR A 133 19.69 -48.36 -32.15
CA THR A 133 18.78 -49.13 -33.02
C THR A 133 18.26 -48.32 -34.21
N GLY A 134 18.52 -47.00 -34.25
CA GLY A 134 17.98 -46.04 -35.20
C GLY A 134 16.64 -45.44 -34.77
N LEU A 135 15.93 -46.05 -33.81
CA LEU A 135 14.63 -45.56 -33.35
C LEU A 135 14.76 -44.33 -32.44
N PHE A 136 13.77 -43.46 -32.51
CA PHE A 136 13.60 -42.29 -31.66
C PHE A 136 12.85 -42.63 -30.37
N THR A 137 13.20 -41.93 -29.29
CA THR A 137 12.50 -41.98 -28.01
C THR A 137 12.55 -40.61 -27.31
N CYS A 138 11.58 -40.32 -26.45
CA CYS A 138 11.58 -39.12 -25.62
C CYS A 138 12.23 -39.46 -24.27
N LEU A 139 13.34 -38.79 -23.91
CA LEU A 139 14.01 -39.00 -22.63
C LEU A 139 13.39 -38.17 -21.50
N ASP A 140 12.83 -37.01 -21.84
CA ASP A 140 12.08 -36.14 -20.93
C ASP A 140 10.87 -35.51 -21.62
N ALA A 141 10.00 -34.89 -20.80
CA ALA A 141 8.90 -34.08 -21.29
C ALA A 141 8.51 -33.02 -20.25
N THR A 142 8.16 -31.84 -20.74
CA THR A 142 7.51 -30.76 -19.99
C THR A 142 6.18 -30.45 -20.67
N LEU A 143 5.11 -30.36 -19.89
CA LEU A 143 3.78 -30.02 -20.40
C LEU A 143 3.25 -28.81 -19.64
N VAL A 144 2.77 -27.80 -20.36
CA VAL A 144 2.00 -26.67 -19.83
C VAL A 144 0.57 -26.84 -20.28
N VAL A 145 -0.33 -27.00 -19.32
CA VAL A 145 -1.77 -27.19 -19.57
C VAL A 145 -2.47 -25.84 -19.48
N ASP A 146 -3.53 -25.66 -20.27
CA ASP A 146 -4.38 -24.48 -20.21
C ASP A 146 -5.13 -24.41 -18.87
N ASP A 147 -4.89 -23.37 -18.08
CA ASP A 147 -5.56 -23.15 -16.78
C ASP A 147 -7.09 -23.07 -16.94
N ASP A 148 -7.59 -22.55 -18.06
CA ASP A 148 -9.04 -22.48 -18.35
C ASP A 148 -9.66 -23.86 -18.60
N ALA A 149 -8.84 -24.89 -18.82
CA ALA A 149 -9.27 -26.28 -18.98
C ALA A 149 -9.48 -27.01 -17.64
N ALA A 150 -9.21 -26.38 -16.49
CA ALA A 150 -9.29 -27.00 -15.16
C ALA A 150 -10.60 -27.78 -14.92
N LYS A 151 -11.74 -27.22 -15.36
CA LYS A 151 -13.06 -27.85 -15.19
C LYS A 151 -13.22 -29.16 -15.95
N ARG A 152 -12.50 -29.33 -17.08
CA ARG A 152 -12.59 -30.52 -17.95
C ARG A 152 -11.40 -31.46 -17.82
N GLN A 153 -10.35 -31.07 -17.08
CA GLN A 153 -9.14 -31.88 -16.82
C GLN A 153 -8.89 -32.14 -15.31
N PRO A 154 -9.88 -32.60 -14.52
CA PRO A 154 -9.72 -32.73 -13.06
C PRO A 154 -8.57 -33.66 -12.67
N ASP A 155 -8.31 -34.71 -13.46
CA ASP A 155 -7.24 -35.68 -13.19
C ASP A 155 -5.85 -35.03 -13.28
N ILE A 156 -5.64 -34.09 -14.20
CA ILE A 156 -4.35 -33.40 -14.34
C ILE A 156 -4.18 -32.37 -13.24
N PHE A 157 -5.19 -31.53 -13.00
CA PHE A 157 -5.11 -30.50 -11.97
C PHE A 157 -5.03 -31.09 -10.56
N GLY A 158 -5.52 -32.33 -10.37
CA GLY A 158 -5.30 -33.11 -9.15
C GLY A 158 -3.85 -33.54 -8.90
N LEU A 159 -2.97 -33.48 -9.91
CA LEU A 159 -1.53 -33.76 -9.77
C LEU A 159 -0.71 -32.53 -9.34
N ARG A 160 -1.33 -31.34 -9.23
CA ARG A 160 -0.63 -30.09 -8.89
C ARG A 160 -0.01 -30.19 -7.48
N ASP A 161 1.30 -29.98 -7.41
CA ASP A 161 2.05 -29.93 -6.15
C ASP A 161 2.32 -28.48 -5.72
N THR A 162 1.40 -27.92 -4.93
CA THR A 162 1.51 -26.55 -4.42
C THR A 162 2.65 -26.34 -3.42
N THR A 163 3.28 -27.42 -2.92
CA THR A 163 4.43 -27.31 -2.01
C THR A 163 5.70 -26.81 -2.69
N GLN A 164 5.75 -26.89 -4.03
CA GLN A 164 6.86 -26.42 -4.85
C GLN A 164 6.64 -25.01 -5.40
N GLU A 165 5.47 -24.41 -5.15
CA GLU A 165 5.07 -23.10 -5.65
C GLU A 165 5.32 -21.99 -4.60
N VAL A 166 5.17 -20.73 -5.01
CA VAL A 166 5.24 -19.61 -4.05
C VAL A 166 4.01 -19.63 -3.18
N HIS A 167 4.20 -19.80 -1.88
CA HIS A 167 3.13 -19.80 -0.89
C HIS A 167 2.16 -18.62 -1.05
N ASP A 168 2.69 -17.41 -1.27
CA ASP A 168 1.87 -16.20 -1.42
C ASP A 168 1.07 -16.18 -2.73
N GLU A 169 1.59 -16.76 -3.81
CA GLU A 169 0.88 -16.90 -5.09
C GLU A 169 -0.27 -17.91 -4.96
N VAL A 170 -0.01 -19.06 -4.33
CA VAL A 170 -1.03 -20.09 -4.02
C VAL A 170 -2.12 -19.53 -3.10
N ARG A 171 -1.73 -18.76 -2.07
CA ARG A 171 -2.68 -18.11 -1.15
C ARG A 171 -3.53 -17.06 -1.86
N ALA A 172 -2.95 -16.28 -2.77
CA ALA A 172 -3.69 -15.30 -3.56
C ALA A 172 -4.76 -15.96 -4.43
N GLU A 173 -4.40 -17.05 -5.11
CA GLU A 173 -5.28 -17.78 -6.01
C GLU A 173 -6.54 -18.32 -5.31
N GLN A 174 -6.40 -18.80 -4.07
CA GLN A 174 -7.54 -19.26 -3.24
C GLN A 174 -8.62 -18.20 -3.02
N HIS A 175 -8.25 -16.92 -3.17
CA HIS A 175 -9.14 -15.77 -3.04
C HIS A 175 -9.48 -15.12 -4.39
N GLY A 176 -9.15 -15.77 -5.51
CA GLY A 176 -9.38 -15.23 -6.86
C GLY A 176 -8.49 -14.04 -7.19
N LEU A 177 -7.34 -13.90 -6.52
CA LEU A 177 -6.34 -12.87 -6.79
C LEU A 177 -5.24 -13.47 -7.67
N VAL A 178 -4.77 -12.71 -8.66
CA VAL A 178 -3.57 -13.07 -9.42
C VAL A 178 -2.40 -12.30 -8.83
N TYR A 179 -1.52 -12.99 -8.11
CA TYR A 179 -0.33 -12.41 -7.48
C TYR A 179 0.93 -12.99 -8.11
N ILE A 180 1.94 -12.16 -8.35
CA ILE A 180 3.28 -12.60 -8.75
C ILE A 180 4.30 -11.82 -7.91
N LYS A 181 5.21 -12.54 -7.27
CA LYS A 181 6.27 -11.91 -6.47
C LYS A 181 7.33 -11.27 -7.35
N MET A 182 7.75 -10.05 -7.01
CA MET A 182 8.79 -9.28 -7.73
C MET A 182 9.89 -8.80 -6.78
N GLU A 183 10.97 -8.27 -7.33
CA GLU A 183 12.14 -7.77 -6.60
C GLU A 183 12.07 -6.25 -6.39
N GLY A 184 11.23 -5.82 -5.44
CA GLY A 184 11.04 -4.41 -5.14
C GLY A 184 10.52 -4.16 -3.73
N ASN A 185 10.12 -2.91 -3.45
CA ASN A 185 9.70 -2.45 -2.13
C ASN A 185 8.40 -1.63 -2.14
N ILE A 186 7.77 -1.43 -3.30
CA ILE A 186 6.45 -0.80 -3.41
C ILE A 186 5.44 -1.89 -3.70
N GLY A 187 4.62 -2.20 -2.71
CA GLY A 187 3.47 -3.10 -2.89
C GLY A 187 2.42 -2.42 -3.76
N ASN A 188 1.72 -3.17 -4.61
CA ASN A 188 0.57 -2.63 -5.34
C ASN A 188 -0.62 -3.57 -5.32
N ILE A 189 -1.80 -2.96 -5.37
CA ILE A 189 -3.10 -3.64 -5.45
C ILE A 189 -3.89 -2.92 -6.53
N VAL A 190 -4.23 -3.65 -7.59
CA VAL A 190 -4.81 -3.09 -8.81
C VAL A 190 -5.96 -3.97 -9.28
N ASN A 191 -6.95 -3.40 -9.97
CA ASN A 191 -7.96 -4.19 -10.68
C ASN A 191 -7.69 -4.23 -12.19
N GLY A 192 -7.63 -5.44 -12.73
CA GLY A 192 -7.35 -5.75 -14.13
C GLY A 192 -5.85 -5.89 -14.44
N ALA A 193 -5.48 -7.03 -15.01
CA ALA A 193 -4.09 -7.37 -15.34
C ALA A 193 -3.36 -6.31 -16.18
N GLY A 194 -4.02 -5.72 -17.18
CA GLY A 194 -3.44 -4.65 -18.00
C GLY A 194 -3.09 -3.39 -17.19
N LEU A 195 -3.96 -3.00 -16.25
CA LEU A 195 -3.71 -1.87 -15.38
C LEU A 195 -2.64 -2.20 -14.33
N ALA A 196 -2.58 -3.44 -13.85
CA ALA A 196 -1.56 -3.91 -12.91
C ALA A 196 -0.16 -3.85 -13.55
N MET A 197 -0.01 -4.32 -14.79
CA MET A 197 1.24 -4.17 -15.56
C MET A 197 1.60 -2.69 -15.75
N ALA A 198 0.66 -1.87 -16.22
CA ALA A 198 0.89 -0.44 -16.42
C ALA A 198 1.25 0.30 -15.12
N THR A 199 0.72 -0.15 -13.98
CA THR A 199 1.05 0.41 -12.66
C THR A 199 2.48 0.05 -12.26
N ASN A 200 2.92 -1.19 -12.50
CA ASN A 200 4.30 -1.59 -12.30
C ASN A 200 5.26 -0.78 -13.19
N ASP A 201 4.92 -0.62 -14.46
CA ASP A 201 5.71 0.17 -15.41
C ASP A 201 5.79 1.64 -14.97
N ALA A 202 4.67 2.22 -14.52
CA ALA A 202 4.63 3.59 -14.03
C ALA A 202 5.49 3.78 -12.76
N ILE A 203 5.48 2.81 -11.84
CA ILE A 203 6.36 2.82 -10.66
C ILE A 203 7.83 2.82 -11.11
N GLY A 204 8.19 1.91 -12.02
CA GLY A 204 9.55 1.81 -12.56
C GLY A 204 10.00 3.07 -13.30
N LEU A 205 9.13 3.65 -14.13
CA LEU A 205 9.36 4.88 -14.87
C LEU A 205 9.67 6.07 -13.94
N HIS A 206 9.10 6.07 -12.75
CA HIS A 206 9.33 7.10 -11.72
C HIS A 206 10.40 6.70 -10.69
N GLY A 207 11.23 5.69 -10.98
CA GLY A 207 12.39 5.31 -10.17
C GLY A 207 12.08 4.45 -8.95
N GLY A 208 10.84 3.97 -8.80
CA GLY A 208 10.46 2.97 -7.80
C GLY A 208 10.66 1.54 -8.29
N ALA A 209 10.49 0.57 -7.38
CA ALA A 209 10.52 -0.85 -7.73
C ALA A 209 9.32 -1.58 -7.12
N SER A 210 8.48 -2.18 -7.97
CA SER A 210 7.34 -2.97 -7.52
C SER A 210 7.78 -4.23 -6.79
N ALA A 211 7.25 -4.45 -5.58
CA ALA A 211 7.46 -5.68 -4.81
C ALA A 211 6.62 -6.84 -5.34
N ASN A 212 5.55 -6.55 -6.08
CA ASN A 212 4.65 -7.53 -6.62
C ASN A 212 3.92 -7.04 -7.89
N PHE A 213 3.30 -7.98 -8.58
CA PHE A 213 2.13 -7.75 -9.43
C PHE A 213 0.92 -8.31 -8.69
N LEU A 214 -0.18 -7.57 -8.59
CA LEU A 214 -1.43 -8.08 -8.02
C LEU A 214 -2.64 -7.54 -8.79
N ASP A 215 -3.39 -8.45 -9.40
CA ASP A 215 -4.72 -8.19 -9.96
C ASP A 215 -5.79 -8.73 -9.00
N ALA A 216 -6.59 -7.82 -8.45
CA ALA A 216 -7.71 -8.09 -7.55
C ALA A 216 -9.02 -8.42 -8.30
N GLY A 217 -8.98 -8.47 -9.63
CA GLY A 217 -10.13 -8.75 -10.48
C GLY A 217 -11.15 -7.62 -10.49
N GLY A 218 -12.33 -7.89 -11.04
CA GLY A 218 -13.39 -6.88 -11.24
C GLY A 218 -14.14 -6.43 -9.99
N GLN A 219 -13.96 -7.08 -8.84
CA GLN A 219 -14.71 -6.79 -7.61
C GLN A 219 -13.77 -6.47 -6.43
N ALA A 220 -13.64 -5.18 -6.13
CA ALA A 220 -12.94 -4.67 -4.95
C ALA A 220 -13.83 -4.71 -3.69
N THR A 221 -14.20 -5.91 -3.25
CA THR A 221 -14.94 -6.10 -1.99
C THR A 221 -14.01 -5.91 -0.78
N LYS A 222 -14.61 -5.76 0.41
CA LYS A 222 -13.85 -5.63 1.67
C LYS A 222 -12.99 -6.87 1.93
N GLU A 223 -13.55 -8.07 1.74
CA GLU A 223 -12.85 -9.34 1.97
C GLU A 223 -11.66 -9.51 1.03
N THR A 224 -11.85 -9.22 -0.26
CA THR A 224 -10.77 -9.25 -1.26
C THR A 224 -9.66 -8.24 -0.92
N MET A 225 -10.03 -7.05 -0.42
CA MET A 225 -9.05 -6.05 0.05
C MET A 225 -8.28 -6.50 1.29
N ILE A 226 -8.94 -7.17 2.24
CA ILE A 226 -8.27 -7.74 3.42
C ILE A 226 -7.22 -8.77 3.00
N GLN A 227 -7.57 -9.68 2.08
CA GLN A 227 -6.62 -10.69 1.61
C GLN A 227 -5.48 -10.07 0.81
N ALA A 228 -5.78 -9.14 -0.10
CA ALA A 228 -4.76 -8.46 -0.90
C ALA A 228 -3.77 -7.67 -0.02
N LEU A 229 -4.27 -6.86 0.91
CA LEU A 229 -3.43 -6.13 1.86
C LEU A 229 -2.64 -7.09 2.75
N GLY A 230 -3.26 -8.18 3.23
CA GLY A 230 -2.61 -9.18 4.07
C GLY A 230 -1.47 -9.93 3.37
N ILE A 231 -1.59 -10.18 2.07
CA ILE A 231 -0.50 -10.78 1.27
C ILE A 231 0.62 -9.77 1.07
N VAL A 232 0.30 -8.54 0.64
CA VAL A 232 1.30 -7.50 0.36
C VAL A 232 2.05 -7.07 1.63
N MET A 233 1.35 -6.92 2.76
CA MET A 233 1.96 -6.56 4.04
C MET A 233 2.74 -7.71 4.70
N GLY A 234 2.52 -8.96 4.27
CA GLY A 234 3.32 -10.09 4.71
C GLY A 234 4.76 -10.07 4.18
N ASP A 235 5.01 -9.28 3.14
CA ASP A 235 6.35 -9.10 2.58
C ASP A 235 7.08 -7.94 3.28
N GLU A 236 8.05 -8.29 4.14
CA GLU A 236 8.85 -7.34 4.92
C GLU A 236 9.64 -6.33 4.07
N ARG A 237 9.82 -6.60 2.77
CA ARG A 237 10.49 -5.68 1.84
C ARG A 237 9.62 -4.48 1.51
N VAL A 238 8.30 -4.59 1.65
CA VAL A 238 7.34 -3.54 1.30
C VAL A 238 7.46 -2.36 2.26
N LYS A 239 7.68 -1.16 1.70
CA LYS A 239 7.83 0.10 2.43
C LYS A 239 6.71 1.10 2.16
N ALA A 240 5.90 0.86 1.12
CA ALA A 240 4.72 1.64 0.78
C ALA A 240 3.79 0.78 -0.07
N ILE A 241 2.48 1.06 -0.03
CA ILE A 241 1.47 0.36 -0.84
C ILE A 241 0.76 1.36 -1.74
N LEU A 242 0.68 1.06 -3.03
CA LEU A 242 -0.11 1.79 -4.01
C LEU A 242 -1.37 1.00 -4.38
N ILE A 243 -2.54 1.50 -4.00
CA ILE A 243 -3.83 1.01 -4.48
C ILE A 243 -4.23 1.85 -5.69
N ASN A 244 -4.29 1.24 -6.86
CA ASN A 244 -4.72 1.90 -8.09
C ASN A 244 -5.96 1.19 -8.64
N ILE A 245 -7.14 1.75 -8.39
CA ILE A 245 -8.40 1.14 -8.81
C ILE A 245 -9.15 2.04 -9.79
N TYR A 246 -9.50 1.46 -10.94
CA TYR A 246 -10.45 2.04 -11.87
C TYR A 246 -11.84 1.47 -11.60
N GLY A 247 -12.70 2.26 -10.97
CA GLY A 247 -14.12 1.97 -10.73
C GLY A 247 -14.88 1.94 -12.05
N GLY A 248 -14.93 0.76 -12.66
CA GLY A 248 -15.74 0.47 -13.85
C GLY A 248 -17.23 0.44 -13.49
N ILE A 249 -17.76 -0.75 -13.19
CA ILE A 249 -19.16 -0.92 -12.78
C ILE A 249 -19.36 -0.49 -11.31
N THR A 250 -18.37 -0.73 -10.46
CA THR A 250 -18.40 -0.38 -9.04
C THR A 250 -18.06 1.09 -8.82
N ARG A 251 -18.88 1.79 -8.02
CA ARG A 251 -18.64 3.19 -7.67
C ARG A 251 -17.47 3.33 -6.70
N CYS A 252 -16.67 4.38 -6.86
CA CYS A 252 -15.44 4.58 -6.10
C CYS A 252 -15.66 4.91 -4.61
N ASP A 253 -16.81 5.46 -4.23
CA ASP A 253 -17.22 5.63 -2.83
C ASP A 253 -17.34 4.28 -2.12
N MET A 254 -17.96 3.28 -2.76
CA MET A 254 -18.04 1.92 -2.21
C MET A 254 -16.68 1.24 -2.13
N ILE A 255 -15.81 1.49 -3.11
CA ILE A 255 -14.43 0.96 -3.10
C ILE A 255 -13.62 1.59 -1.96
N ALA A 256 -13.77 2.90 -1.76
CA ALA A 256 -13.15 3.60 -0.64
C ALA A 256 -13.62 3.05 0.71
N GLU A 257 -14.92 2.78 0.87
CA GLU A 257 -15.47 2.12 2.06
C GLU A 257 -14.87 0.73 2.28
N SER A 258 -14.71 -0.09 1.23
CA SER A 258 -14.03 -1.40 1.32
C SER A 258 -12.57 -1.25 1.77
N ILE A 259 -11.83 -0.28 1.22
CA ILE A 259 -10.43 -0.02 1.59
C ILE A 259 -10.32 0.42 3.05
N ILE A 260 -11.17 1.36 3.48
CA ILE A 260 -11.20 1.85 4.87
C ILE A 260 -11.58 0.71 5.82
N GLY A 261 -12.60 -0.07 5.48
CA GLY A 261 -13.04 -1.20 6.28
C GLY A 261 -11.97 -2.29 6.40
N ALA A 262 -11.21 -2.56 5.33
CA ALA A 262 -10.09 -3.48 5.38
C ALA A 262 -8.94 -2.93 6.23
N ALA A 263 -8.59 -1.65 6.05
CA ALA A 263 -7.56 -0.96 6.81
C ALA A 263 -7.86 -0.87 8.32
N GLN A 264 -9.14 -0.87 8.71
CA GLN A 264 -9.57 -0.90 10.12
C GLN A 264 -9.37 -2.26 10.80
N GLU A 265 -9.35 -3.37 10.05
CA GLU A 265 -9.18 -4.72 10.59
C GLU A 265 -7.70 -5.12 10.73
N MET A 266 -6.79 -4.30 10.23
CA MET A 266 -5.35 -4.59 10.24
C MET A 266 -4.53 -3.38 10.66
N THR A 267 -3.31 -3.62 11.16
CA THR A 267 -2.38 -2.54 11.47
C THR A 267 -1.56 -2.21 10.24
N LEU A 268 -1.88 -1.11 9.55
CA LEU A 268 -1.08 -0.63 8.41
C LEU A 268 0.29 -0.11 8.90
N ALA A 269 1.35 -0.90 8.65
CA ALA A 269 2.71 -0.55 9.06
C ALA A 269 3.44 0.40 8.08
N VAL A 270 2.88 0.57 6.88
CA VAL A 270 3.49 1.34 5.78
C VAL A 270 2.50 2.34 5.18
N PRO A 271 2.98 3.45 4.59
CA PRO A 271 2.12 4.42 3.95
C PRO A 271 1.29 3.81 2.82
N LEU A 272 0.02 4.20 2.77
CA LEU A 272 -0.94 3.80 1.74
C LEU A 272 -1.23 4.97 0.80
N VAL A 273 -0.95 4.81 -0.49
CA VAL A 273 -1.31 5.76 -1.54
C VAL A 273 -2.48 5.18 -2.31
N VAL A 274 -3.61 5.89 -2.36
CA VAL A 274 -4.80 5.41 -3.07
C VAL A 274 -5.13 6.33 -4.23
N ARG A 275 -5.27 5.75 -5.42
CA ARG A 275 -5.82 6.39 -6.60
C ARG A 275 -7.10 5.67 -7.01
N LEU A 276 -8.20 6.41 -7.01
CA LEU A 276 -9.51 5.96 -7.49
C LEU A 276 -9.90 6.77 -8.72
N GLN A 277 -10.38 6.10 -9.76
CA GLN A 277 -10.91 6.75 -10.96
C GLN A 277 -12.20 6.08 -11.41
N GLY A 278 -13.19 6.88 -11.81
CA GLY A 278 -14.51 6.38 -12.22
C GLY A 278 -15.64 7.13 -11.53
N THR A 279 -16.82 6.51 -11.51
CA THR A 279 -18.02 7.06 -10.85
C THR A 279 -17.75 7.33 -9.37
N ASN A 280 -18.10 8.51 -8.87
CA ASN A 280 -17.88 8.95 -7.49
C ASN A 280 -16.41 8.96 -7.03
N SER A 281 -15.43 8.98 -7.94
CA SER A 281 -13.99 9.03 -7.59
C SER A 281 -13.64 10.17 -6.63
N THR A 282 -14.13 11.39 -6.88
CA THR A 282 -13.93 12.54 -5.99
C THR A 282 -14.49 12.30 -4.59
N GLU A 283 -15.69 11.71 -4.48
CA GLU A 283 -16.31 11.44 -3.17
C GLU A 283 -15.59 10.29 -2.44
N GLY A 284 -15.21 9.22 -3.14
CA GLY A 284 -14.42 8.14 -2.56
C GLY A 284 -13.05 8.60 -2.06
N LEU A 285 -12.37 9.48 -2.81
CA LEU A 285 -11.09 10.06 -2.35
C LEU A 285 -11.27 10.97 -1.13
N LYS A 286 -12.39 11.72 -1.03
CA LYS A 286 -12.70 12.46 0.19
C LYS A 286 -12.87 11.52 1.38
N LEU A 287 -13.56 10.39 1.22
CA LEU A 287 -13.71 9.40 2.30
C LEU A 287 -12.35 8.92 2.82
N ILE A 288 -11.34 8.76 1.95
CA ILE A 288 -10.01 8.31 2.35
C ILE A 288 -9.20 9.43 3.05
N VAL A 289 -9.29 10.67 2.56
CA VAL A 289 -8.51 11.81 3.10
C VAL A 289 -9.00 12.26 4.48
N PHE A 290 -10.29 12.10 4.78
CA PHE A 290 -10.89 12.60 6.03
C PHE A 290 -10.70 11.70 7.25
N VAL A 291 -10.07 10.53 7.11
CA VAL A 291 -9.88 9.61 8.23
C VAL A 291 -8.48 9.81 8.82
N VAL A 292 -8.38 10.73 9.79
CA VAL A 292 -7.41 10.52 10.86
C VAL A 292 -7.91 9.31 11.64
N MET A 293 -7.33 8.14 11.45
CA MET A 293 -7.76 6.95 12.18
C MET A 293 -7.34 7.08 13.64
N ALA A 294 -8.24 6.76 14.57
CA ALA A 294 -7.88 6.64 15.96
C ALA A 294 -6.77 5.58 16.12
N SER A 295 -5.75 5.89 16.91
CA SER A 295 -4.71 4.93 17.26
C SER A 295 -5.31 3.76 18.04
N THR A 296 -4.76 2.57 17.84
CA THR A 296 -5.12 1.37 18.61
C THR A 296 -4.17 1.14 19.80
N LYS A 297 -3.11 1.93 19.92
CA LYS A 297 -2.07 1.79 20.96
C LYS A 297 -1.77 3.13 21.63
N LYS A 298 -1.41 3.05 22.91
CA LYS A 298 -0.91 4.20 23.67
C LYS A 298 0.40 4.69 23.08
N ASP A 299 0.62 6.00 23.07
CA ASP A 299 1.86 6.64 22.67
C ASP A 299 2.72 6.92 23.92
N PRO A 300 3.82 6.17 24.14
CA PRO A 300 4.69 6.38 25.28
C PRO A 300 5.30 7.78 25.34
N ALA A 301 5.59 8.40 24.17
CA ALA A 301 6.20 9.72 24.10
C ALA A 301 5.20 10.81 24.50
N ALA A 302 3.95 10.72 24.05
CA ALA A 302 2.89 11.63 24.47
C ALA A 302 2.62 11.53 25.98
N ILE A 303 2.62 10.31 26.54
CA ILE A 303 2.46 10.07 27.97
C ILE A 303 3.64 10.64 28.77
N GLU A 304 4.87 10.44 28.31
CA GLU A 304 6.05 11.02 28.96
C GLU A 304 6.04 12.55 28.91
N HIS A 305 5.63 13.13 27.77
CA HIS A 305 5.45 14.56 27.64
C HIS A 305 4.40 15.09 28.62
N ALA A 306 3.24 14.43 28.72
CA ALA A 306 2.14 14.81 29.61
C ALA A 306 2.56 14.86 31.09
N LYS A 307 3.47 13.99 31.52
CA LYS A 307 3.99 13.98 32.91
C LYS A 307 4.74 15.25 33.28
N ASN A 308 5.24 15.98 32.29
CA ASN A 308 5.93 17.25 32.50
C ASN A 308 4.98 18.45 32.45
N LEU A 309 3.67 18.23 32.23
CA LEU A 309 2.64 19.27 32.22
C LEU A 309 1.95 19.35 33.58
N THR A 310 1.41 20.52 33.88
CA THR A 310 0.70 20.77 35.13
C THR A 310 -0.80 20.60 35.00
N HIS A 311 -1.45 20.18 36.09
CA HIS A 311 -2.92 20.14 36.22
C HIS A 311 -3.64 19.18 35.27
N ILE A 312 -2.95 18.11 34.87
CA ILE A 312 -3.47 17.05 34.00
C ILE A 312 -4.52 16.18 34.73
N PRO A 313 -5.70 15.93 34.13
CA PRO A 313 -6.72 15.05 34.69
C PRO A 313 -6.34 13.57 34.45
N TRP A 314 -5.29 13.10 35.12
CA TRP A 314 -4.70 11.79 34.83
C TRP A 314 -5.68 10.63 35.10
N CYS A 315 -6.03 9.90 34.05
CA CYS A 315 -6.79 8.66 34.10
C CYS A 315 -6.52 7.82 32.84
N GLU A 316 -7.10 6.63 32.75
CA GLU A 316 -6.91 5.76 31.58
C GLU A 316 -7.42 6.40 30.28
N ASP A 317 -8.58 7.06 30.32
CA ASP A 317 -9.14 7.77 29.17
C ASP A 317 -8.32 9.01 28.79
N TYR A 318 -7.65 9.66 29.75
CA TYR A 318 -6.71 10.74 29.46
C TYR A 318 -5.49 10.22 28.68
N GLU A 319 -4.89 9.11 29.11
CA GLU A 319 -3.78 8.48 28.37
C GLU A 319 -4.20 8.07 26.95
N LYS A 320 -5.43 7.56 26.78
CA LYS A 320 -6.00 7.25 25.45
C LYS A 320 -6.15 8.50 24.60
N MET A 321 -6.73 9.57 25.16
CA MET A 321 -6.95 10.85 24.47
C MET A 321 -5.65 11.43 23.91
N ILE A 322 -4.62 11.57 24.74
CA ILE A 322 -3.33 12.16 24.30
C ILE A 322 -2.54 11.26 23.35
N SER A 323 -2.87 9.96 23.32
CA SER A 323 -2.30 8.98 22.39
C SER A 323 -3.07 8.90 21.06
N GLY A 324 -4.11 9.72 20.88
CA GLY A 324 -5.00 9.68 19.72
C GLY A 324 -5.86 8.42 19.62
N MET A 325 -6.03 7.69 20.73
CA MET A 325 -6.93 6.54 20.80
C MET A 325 -8.37 7.00 21.04
N LEU A 326 -9.32 6.10 20.79
CA LEU A 326 -10.70 6.28 21.23
C LEU A 326 -10.75 6.33 22.76
N TYR A 327 -11.40 7.35 23.31
CA TYR A 327 -11.56 7.55 24.74
C TYR A 327 -12.99 8.00 25.08
N ASN A 328 -13.40 7.76 26.32
CA ASN A 328 -14.69 8.23 26.83
C ASN A 328 -14.58 9.66 27.34
N SER A 329 -15.17 10.63 26.64
CA SER A 329 -15.13 12.04 27.05
C SER A 329 -15.93 12.33 28.32
N GLN A 330 -16.77 11.39 28.77
CA GLN A 330 -17.56 11.48 30.01
C GLN A 330 -16.85 10.91 31.24
N ALA A 331 -15.58 10.53 31.15
CA ALA A 331 -14.81 10.12 32.33
C ALA A 331 -14.82 11.25 33.40
N PRO A 332 -15.04 10.93 34.69
CA PRO A 332 -15.19 11.94 35.75
C PRO A 332 -14.00 12.91 35.84
N GLU A 333 -12.78 12.40 35.70
CA GLU A 333 -11.55 13.19 35.74
C GLU A 333 -11.48 14.18 34.57
N LEU A 334 -11.90 13.75 33.37
CA LEU A 334 -11.96 14.62 32.19
C LEU A 334 -13.05 15.69 32.32
N ILE A 335 -14.20 15.35 32.91
CA ILE A 335 -15.25 16.33 33.23
C ILE A 335 -14.73 17.40 34.18
N GLU A 336 -14.04 17.00 35.25
CA GLU A 336 -13.46 17.93 36.22
C GLU A 336 -12.37 18.81 35.57
N GLY A 337 -11.54 18.21 34.70
CA GLY A 337 -10.55 18.94 33.90
C GLY A 337 -11.18 20.05 33.07
N ARG A 338 -12.24 19.75 32.30
CA ARG A 338 -12.98 20.76 31.52
C ARG A 338 -13.65 21.81 32.40
N PHE A 339 -14.22 21.40 33.54
CA PHE A 339 -14.89 22.33 34.45
C PHE A 339 -13.88 23.33 35.05
N ARG A 340 -12.71 22.83 35.46
CA ARG A 340 -11.58 23.66 35.92
C ARG A 340 -11.15 24.66 34.85
N ALA A 341 -10.94 24.19 33.62
CA ALA A 341 -10.53 25.03 32.49
C ALA A 341 -11.55 26.15 32.24
N ARG A 342 -12.84 25.82 32.20
CA ARG A 342 -13.93 26.80 32.03
C ARG A 342 -13.96 27.87 33.12
N ARG A 343 -13.69 27.49 34.38
CA ARG A 343 -13.61 28.45 35.50
C ARG A 343 -12.47 29.44 35.33
N LEU A 344 -11.27 28.95 35.00
CA LEU A 344 -10.09 29.79 34.78
C LEU A 344 -10.26 30.67 33.55
N MET A 345 -10.79 30.12 32.46
CA MET A 345 -11.12 30.82 31.23
C MET A 345 -12.13 31.95 31.47
N HIS A 346 -13.18 31.70 32.25
CA HIS A 346 -14.15 32.75 32.62
C HIS A 346 -13.49 33.88 33.42
N LYS A 347 -12.63 33.53 34.39
CA LYS A 347 -11.87 34.52 35.16
C LYS A 347 -10.94 35.32 34.24
N TYR A 348 -10.16 34.67 33.37
CA TYR A 348 -9.25 35.32 32.42
C TYR A 348 -9.98 36.31 31.51
N ASN A 349 -11.14 35.92 30.98
CA ASN A 349 -11.89 36.71 30.01
C ASN A 349 -12.68 37.87 30.61
N THR A 350 -12.97 37.85 31.92
CA THR A 350 -13.79 38.87 32.59
C THR A 350 -13.03 39.71 33.61
N TYR A 351 -11.78 39.35 33.93
CA TYR A 351 -10.98 40.07 34.90
C TYR A 351 -10.50 41.44 34.37
N PHE A 352 -11.12 42.50 34.86
CA PHE A 352 -10.70 43.88 34.63
C PHE A 352 -11.13 44.76 35.83
N PRO A 353 -10.29 44.90 36.87
CA PRO A 353 -10.63 45.74 38.02
C PRO A 353 -10.56 47.23 37.70
N ASP A 354 -11.33 48.07 38.39
CA ASP A 354 -11.44 49.52 38.10
C ASP A 354 -10.12 50.28 38.33
N ASP A 355 -9.26 49.78 39.23
CA ASP A 355 -7.94 50.33 39.55
C ASP A 355 -6.81 49.67 38.74
N ALA A 356 -7.16 48.88 37.72
CA ALA A 356 -6.21 48.22 36.84
C ALA A 356 -5.26 49.21 36.15
N THR A 357 -3.96 48.96 36.30
CA THR A 357 -2.91 49.45 35.40
C THR A 357 -2.54 48.36 34.39
N ASN A 358 -1.86 48.75 33.30
CA ASN A 358 -1.35 47.79 32.32
C ASN A 358 -0.50 46.70 32.98
N ASP A 359 0.43 47.09 33.86
CA ASP A 359 1.36 46.16 34.51
C ASP A 359 0.64 45.18 35.44
N THR A 360 -0.34 45.65 36.21
CA THR A 360 -1.15 44.79 37.09
C THR A 360 -2.03 43.82 36.32
N LEU A 361 -2.55 44.24 35.15
CA LEU A 361 -3.35 43.36 34.29
C LEU A 361 -2.49 42.29 33.61
N VAL A 362 -1.33 42.69 33.08
CA VAL A 362 -0.39 41.75 32.44
C VAL A 362 0.07 40.70 33.44
N ALA A 363 0.45 41.10 34.66
CA ALA A 363 0.90 40.18 35.70
C ALA A 363 -0.20 39.18 36.11
N GLU A 364 -1.45 39.63 36.31
CA GLU A 364 -2.54 38.70 36.67
C GLU A 364 -2.95 37.81 35.49
N ARG A 365 -2.92 38.32 34.26
CA ARG A 365 -3.16 37.51 33.05
C ARG A 365 -2.11 36.42 32.89
N GLU A 366 -0.84 36.75 33.06
CA GLU A 366 0.25 35.78 33.02
C GLU A 366 0.10 34.73 34.12
N ARG A 367 -0.25 35.13 35.35
CA ARG A 367 -0.55 34.21 36.45
C ARG A 367 -1.68 33.24 36.10
N LEU A 368 -2.77 33.74 35.53
CA LEU A 368 -3.92 32.93 35.11
C LEU A 368 -3.61 31.99 33.95
N LEU A 369 -2.79 32.42 33.00
CA LEU A 369 -2.33 31.56 31.90
C LEU A 369 -1.43 30.43 32.41
N ASN A 370 -0.51 30.72 33.34
CA ASN A 370 0.31 29.71 34.01
C ASN A 370 -0.53 28.69 34.79
N GLU A 371 -1.62 29.13 35.41
CA GLU A 371 -2.57 28.22 36.06
C GLU A 371 -3.35 27.41 35.02
N MET A 372 -3.76 28.00 33.91
CA MET A 372 -4.68 27.35 32.96
C MET A 372 -4.00 26.38 32.00
N LEU A 373 -2.81 26.73 31.48
CA LEU A 373 -2.11 25.96 30.46
C LEU A 373 -1.13 24.94 31.06
N GLY A 374 -0.77 23.91 30.27
CA GLY A 374 0.15 22.87 30.71
C GLY A 374 1.59 23.36 30.84
N LYS A 375 2.01 24.25 29.93
CA LYS A 375 3.30 24.93 29.93
C LYS A 375 3.20 26.25 29.17
N ILE A 376 3.86 27.29 29.70
CA ILE A 376 3.93 28.58 29.03
C ILE A 376 5.35 29.17 29.14
N GLY A 377 5.84 29.73 28.05
CA GLY A 377 7.11 30.45 28.00
C GLY A 377 7.02 31.84 28.59
N THR A 378 8.07 32.61 28.37
CA THR A 378 8.21 34.00 28.80
C THR A 378 7.46 34.96 27.88
N ASN A 379 6.91 36.03 28.47
CA ASN A 379 6.21 37.10 27.74
C ASN A 379 5.07 36.63 26.80
N PRO A 380 4.13 35.78 27.25
CA PRO A 380 2.96 35.41 26.47
C PRO A 380 1.91 36.54 26.52
N PHE A 381 1.29 36.85 25.38
CA PHE A 381 0.22 37.85 25.35
C PHE A 381 -0.96 37.36 24.52
N ILE A 382 -2.07 37.08 25.20
CA ILE A 382 -3.29 36.54 24.57
C ILE A 382 -4.44 37.51 24.84
N GLU A 383 -4.97 38.09 23.78
CA GLU A 383 -6.13 38.97 23.92
C GLU A 383 -7.40 38.19 24.25
N THR A 384 -8.22 38.78 25.10
CA THR A 384 -9.53 38.22 25.47
C THR A 384 -10.54 38.41 24.32
N PRO A 385 -11.49 37.47 24.09
CA PRO A 385 -11.70 36.25 24.87
C PRO A 385 -10.89 35.06 24.33
N PHE A 386 -10.23 34.35 25.24
CA PHE A 386 -9.50 33.11 24.98
C PHE A 386 -10.36 31.91 25.42
N ASN A 387 -10.43 30.87 24.60
CA ASN A 387 -11.19 29.67 24.91
C ASN A 387 -10.35 28.40 24.75
N VAL A 388 -10.42 27.54 25.76
CA VAL A 388 -9.74 26.23 25.79
C VAL A 388 -10.71 25.15 26.26
N ASP A 389 -10.47 23.88 25.88
CA ASP A 389 -11.26 22.77 26.42
C ASP A 389 -10.73 22.28 27.77
N TYR A 390 -9.47 21.83 27.83
CA TYR A 390 -8.77 21.45 29.05
C TYR A 390 -7.68 22.45 29.46
N GLY A 391 -7.03 23.09 28.48
CA GLY A 391 -5.89 23.99 28.67
C GLY A 391 -4.58 23.28 29.02
N CYS A 392 -4.63 22.26 29.90
CA CYS A 392 -3.46 21.54 30.39
C CYS A 392 -2.69 20.76 29.31
N ASN A 393 -3.27 20.49 28.13
CA ASN A 393 -2.58 19.79 27.04
C ASN A 393 -1.91 20.77 26.06
N THR A 394 -2.01 22.07 26.34
CA THR A 394 -1.44 23.13 25.52
C THR A 394 -0.12 23.61 26.11
N SER A 395 0.93 23.59 25.29
CA SER A 395 2.25 24.16 25.56
C SER A 395 2.52 25.33 24.62
N ILE A 396 2.87 26.49 25.16
CA ILE A 396 3.18 27.70 24.39
C ILE A 396 4.61 28.16 24.68
N GLY A 397 5.40 28.45 23.64
CA GLY A 397 6.76 28.95 23.75
C GLY A 397 6.88 30.42 24.13
N ASP A 398 8.10 30.95 24.05
CA ASP A 398 8.42 32.34 24.40
C ASP A 398 7.86 33.33 23.38
N ASN A 399 7.47 34.54 23.84
CA ASN A 399 7.04 35.66 23.00
C ASN A 399 5.87 35.33 22.06
N PHE A 400 4.91 34.54 22.54
CA PHE A 400 3.68 34.25 21.82
C PHE A 400 2.69 35.42 21.87
N TYR A 401 2.07 35.74 20.74
CA TYR A 401 1.02 36.76 20.67
C TYR A 401 -0.24 36.23 19.98
N ALA A 402 -1.41 36.45 20.56
CA ALA A 402 -2.70 36.20 19.93
C ALA A 402 -3.59 37.44 19.95
N ASN A 403 -4.01 37.88 18.76
CA ASN A 403 -4.64 39.18 18.55
C ASN A 403 -6.13 39.22 18.93
N PHE A 404 -6.64 40.42 19.25
CA PHE A 404 -8.01 40.64 19.71
C PHE A 404 -9.03 40.56 18.57
N ASN A 405 -10.22 40.02 18.86
CA ASN A 405 -11.37 40.06 17.97
C ASN A 405 -12.16 41.38 18.15
N PRO A 406 -12.41 42.18 17.09
CA PRO A 406 -13.22 43.38 17.19
C PRO A 406 -14.74 43.12 17.36
N CYS A 407 -15.23 41.89 17.18
CA CYS A 407 -16.62 41.51 17.47
C CYS A 407 -16.79 41.36 18.98
N LEU A 408 -17.73 42.11 19.58
CA LEU A 408 -18.21 41.92 20.97
C LEU A 408 -18.82 40.51 21.23
N CYS A 409 -18.95 39.74 20.16
CA CYS A 409 -19.68 38.48 20.01
C CYS A 409 -18.78 37.28 19.71
N GLY A 410 -17.49 37.51 19.45
CA GLY A 410 -16.58 36.47 18.97
C GLY A 410 -15.41 36.23 19.92
N PHE A 411 -14.71 35.12 19.70
CA PHE A 411 -13.50 34.74 20.42
C PHE A 411 -12.25 35.24 19.69
N SER A 412 -11.16 35.47 20.43
CA SER A 412 -9.85 35.82 19.87
C SER A 412 -9.05 34.58 19.48
N LEU A 413 -9.07 33.55 20.33
CA LEU A 413 -8.40 32.26 20.12
C LEU A 413 -9.24 31.13 20.72
N VAL A 414 -9.40 30.04 19.96
CA VAL A 414 -10.01 28.78 20.43
C VAL A 414 -8.99 27.65 20.29
N ILE A 415 -8.77 26.89 21.36
CA ILE A 415 -7.96 25.67 21.33
C ILE A 415 -8.76 24.53 21.95
N LEU A 416 -9.22 23.59 21.13
CA LEU A 416 -9.79 22.33 21.61
C LEU A 416 -8.68 21.31 21.78
N ASP A 417 -8.01 21.31 22.94
CA ASP A 417 -6.83 20.51 23.23
C ASP A 417 -7.15 19.07 23.69
N CYS A 418 -8.04 18.38 22.97
CA CYS A 418 -8.33 16.94 23.15
C CYS A 418 -7.22 16.03 22.59
N GLY A 419 -5.99 16.54 22.58
CA GLY A 419 -4.74 15.98 22.07
C GLY A 419 -3.62 16.99 22.39
N MET A 420 -2.35 16.63 22.21
CA MET A 420 -1.26 17.55 22.56
C MET A 420 -1.19 18.72 21.59
N VAL A 421 -1.22 19.96 22.11
CA VAL A 421 -1.06 21.17 21.32
C VAL A 421 0.25 21.84 21.71
N THR A 422 1.22 21.86 20.80
CA THR A 422 2.51 22.52 21.01
C THR A 422 2.65 23.70 20.07
N ILE A 423 2.86 24.88 20.63
CA ILE A 423 3.12 26.12 19.91
C ILE A 423 4.54 26.58 20.25
N GLY A 424 5.35 26.76 19.22
CA GLY A 424 6.75 27.17 19.34
C GLY A 424 6.94 28.62 19.80
N ASN A 425 8.18 29.07 19.72
CA ASN A 425 8.59 30.41 20.12
C ASN A 425 8.26 31.45 19.04
N ARG A 426 7.99 32.69 19.45
CA ARG A 426 7.76 33.86 18.58
C ARG A 426 6.64 33.64 17.55
N VAL A 427 5.65 32.85 17.92
CA VAL A 427 4.49 32.59 17.07
C VAL A 427 3.45 33.69 17.25
N LEU A 428 2.92 34.19 16.13
CA LEU A 428 1.94 35.27 16.08
C LEU A 428 0.62 34.78 15.48
N PHE A 429 -0.47 34.92 16.22
CA PHE A 429 -1.81 34.62 15.74
C PHE A 429 -2.59 35.90 15.47
N GLY A 430 -3.21 35.95 14.29
CA GLY A 430 -4.28 36.89 13.98
C GLY A 430 -5.55 36.59 14.78
N PRO A 431 -6.58 37.43 14.66
CA PRO A 431 -7.83 37.23 15.39
C PRO A 431 -8.57 35.98 14.91
N ASN A 432 -9.26 35.28 15.81
CA ASN A 432 -10.17 34.16 15.53
C ASN A 432 -9.48 32.91 14.98
N VAL A 433 -8.22 32.68 15.38
CA VAL A 433 -7.56 31.41 15.07
C VAL A 433 -8.19 30.31 15.91
N SER A 434 -8.51 29.19 15.27
CA SER A 434 -9.11 28.01 15.90
C SER A 434 -8.24 26.79 15.68
N ILE A 435 -7.80 26.16 16.77
CA ILE A 435 -7.08 24.88 16.76
C ILE A 435 -8.04 23.81 17.25
N PHE A 436 -8.28 22.80 16.42
CA PHE A 436 -9.10 21.66 16.78
C PHE A 436 -8.23 20.43 16.94
N GLY A 437 -8.06 19.96 18.17
CA GLY A 437 -7.47 18.66 18.48
C GLY A 437 -8.51 17.56 18.71
N ALA A 438 -9.79 17.91 18.86
CA ALA A 438 -10.90 16.97 19.04
C ALA A 438 -11.49 16.50 17.71
N THR A 439 -11.82 15.22 17.61
CA THR A 439 -12.55 14.64 16.48
C THR A 439 -13.38 13.43 16.94
N HIS A 440 -14.28 12.97 16.07
CA HIS A 440 -15.21 11.87 16.34
C HIS A 440 -15.17 10.86 15.20
N GLU A 441 -15.52 9.62 15.52
CA GLU A 441 -15.83 8.66 14.47
C GLU A 441 -17.09 9.12 13.70
N THR A 442 -17.14 8.78 12.42
CA THR A 442 -18.29 9.10 11.55
C THR A 442 -19.52 8.28 11.92
N GLY A 443 -19.34 7.14 12.61
CA GLY A 443 -20.41 6.28 13.11
C GLY A 443 -21.33 6.96 14.13
N ILE A 444 -22.64 6.86 13.92
CA ILE A 444 -23.65 7.50 14.78
C ILE A 444 -23.60 6.95 16.21
N GLN A 445 -23.39 5.63 16.37
CA GLN A 445 -23.41 4.98 17.68
C GLN A 445 -22.22 5.39 18.55
N SER A 446 -21.05 5.59 17.95
CA SER A 446 -19.86 6.10 18.63
C SER A 446 -20.12 7.49 19.23
N ARG A 447 -20.68 8.42 18.44
CA ARG A 447 -21.10 9.76 18.92
C ARG A 447 -22.13 9.70 20.04
N ARG A 448 -23.12 8.79 19.97
CA ARG A 448 -24.12 8.61 21.03
C ARG A 448 -23.52 8.10 22.35
N SER A 449 -22.38 7.43 22.27
CA SER A 449 -21.72 6.80 23.41
C SER A 449 -20.69 7.72 24.07
N GLY A 450 -20.53 8.96 23.58
CA GLY A 450 -19.54 9.91 24.10
C GLY A 450 -18.09 9.53 23.79
N ILE A 451 -17.89 8.74 22.73
CA ILE A 451 -16.56 8.30 22.30
C ILE A 451 -15.98 9.31 21.30
N GLU A 452 -14.73 9.67 21.53
CA GLU A 452 -13.98 10.67 20.78
C GLU A 452 -12.54 10.20 20.57
N TYR A 453 -11.80 10.84 19.68
CA TYR A 453 -10.34 10.70 19.64
C TYR A 453 -9.67 12.04 19.37
N GLY A 454 -8.41 12.12 19.77
CA GLY A 454 -7.57 13.31 19.66
C GLY A 454 -6.62 13.26 18.46
N GLY A 455 -6.27 14.42 17.93
CA GLY A 455 -5.14 14.58 17.03
C GLY A 455 -4.23 15.70 17.50
N SER A 456 -2.98 15.37 17.84
CA SER A 456 -1.99 16.35 18.28
C SER A 456 -1.68 17.37 17.19
N VAL A 457 -1.49 18.63 17.59
CA VAL A 457 -1.15 19.74 16.70
C VAL A 457 0.17 20.35 17.14
N THR A 458 1.12 20.47 16.22
CA THR A 458 2.41 21.14 16.48
C THR A 458 2.57 22.32 15.54
N ILE A 459 2.92 23.48 16.08
CA ILE A 459 3.25 24.70 15.33
C ILE A 459 4.68 25.07 15.71
N GLY A 460 5.58 25.08 14.72
CA GLY A 460 6.98 25.41 14.91
C GLY A 460 7.20 26.89 15.22
N ASP A 461 8.45 27.21 15.56
CA ASP A 461 8.87 28.57 15.89
C ASP A 461 8.65 29.55 14.73
N ASP A 462 8.51 30.84 15.04
CA ASP A 462 8.47 31.95 14.08
C ASP A 462 7.34 31.87 13.05
N CYS A 463 6.23 31.21 13.40
CA CYS A 463 5.07 31.13 12.54
C CYS A 463 4.17 32.36 12.67
N TRP A 464 3.59 32.80 11.55
CA TRP A 464 2.48 33.76 11.53
C TRP A 464 1.21 33.09 11.01
N ILE A 465 0.18 33.01 11.86
CA ILE A 465 -1.11 32.42 11.51
C ILE A 465 -2.12 33.54 11.31
N GLY A 466 -2.57 33.73 10.07
CA GLY A 466 -3.54 34.76 9.71
C GLY A 466 -4.89 34.56 10.42
N GLY A 467 -5.62 35.66 10.60
CA GLY A 467 -6.90 35.61 11.32
C GLY A 467 -7.96 34.76 10.64
N ASN A 468 -8.90 34.21 11.42
CA ASN A 468 -9.94 33.27 10.99
C ASN A 468 -9.38 31.98 10.37
N THR A 469 -8.17 31.57 10.76
CA THR A 469 -7.60 30.28 10.32
C THR A 469 -8.11 29.15 11.20
N THR A 470 -8.49 28.05 10.58
CA THR A 470 -8.85 26.80 11.24
C THR A 470 -7.74 25.78 11.03
N ILE A 471 -7.21 25.22 12.12
CA ILE A 471 -6.18 24.18 12.11
C ILE A 471 -6.81 22.86 12.56
N MET A 472 -6.79 21.86 11.69
CA MET A 472 -7.41 20.55 11.95
C MET A 472 -6.51 19.63 12.80
N PRO A 473 -7.07 18.58 13.42
CA PRO A 473 -6.31 17.68 14.29
C PRO A 473 -5.22 16.90 13.55
N GLY A 474 -4.16 16.52 14.26
CA GLY A 474 -3.20 15.51 13.81
C GLY A 474 -2.18 16.00 12.76
N LEU A 475 -1.75 17.26 12.85
CA LEU A 475 -0.86 17.86 11.86
C LEU A 475 0.25 18.70 12.47
N THR A 476 1.27 18.98 11.66
CA THR A 476 2.40 19.84 12.03
C THR A 476 2.52 21.01 11.05
N ILE A 477 2.55 22.23 11.56
CA ILE A 477 2.99 23.42 10.83
C ILE A 477 4.46 23.62 11.18
N GLY A 478 5.33 23.47 10.19
CA GLY A 478 6.77 23.62 10.34
C GLY A 478 7.18 25.05 10.74
N LYS A 479 8.43 25.23 11.15
CA LYS A 479 8.94 26.53 11.60
C LYS A 479 8.96 27.57 10.47
N GLY A 480 8.85 28.86 10.82
CA GLY A 480 8.90 29.98 9.88
C GLY A 480 7.75 30.01 8.87
N CYS A 481 6.63 29.35 9.15
CA CYS A 481 5.50 29.28 8.22
C CYS A 481 4.59 30.50 8.34
N THR A 482 4.01 30.91 7.20
CA THR A 482 2.92 31.89 7.15
C THR A 482 1.65 31.23 6.64
N ILE A 483 0.59 31.26 7.43
CA ILE A 483 -0.74 30.79 7.02
C ILE A 483 -1.62 32.01 6.72
N GLY A 484 -2.17 32.08 5.51
CA GLY A 484 -3.03 33.20 5.12
C GLY A 484 -4.35 33.22 5.91
N ALA A 485 -4.91 34.41 6.10
CA ALA A 485 -6.19 34.57 6.78
C ALA A 485 -7.32 33.78 6.10
N GLY A 486 -8.27 33.27 6.90
CA GLY A 486 -9.41 32.48 6.42
C GLY A 486 -9.06 31.08 5.91
N SER A 487 -7.84 30.59 6.17
CA SER A 487 -7.40 29.29 5.67
C SER A 487 -7.89 28.14 6.54
N VAL A 488 -8.08 26.96 5.93
CA VAL A 488 -8.38 25.71 6.66
C VAL A 488 -7.22 24.74 6.44
N VAL A 489 -6.38 24.57 7.45
CA VAL A 489 -5.20 23.72 7.42
C VAL A 489 -5.62 22.29 7.71
N THR A 490 -5.69 21.46 6.66
CA THR A 490 -6.13 20.06 6.74
C THR A 490 -4.97 19.05 6.61
N ARG A 491 -3.72 19.54 6.52
CA ARG A 491 -2.51 18.72 6.35
C ARG A 491 -1.30 19.46 6.88
N SER A 492 -0.25 18.73 7.23
CA SER A 492 1.01 19.31 7.67
C SER A 492 1.61 20.24 6.61
N ILE A 493 2.18 21.35 7.09
CA ILE A 493 2.81 22.38 6.26
C ILE A 493 4.32 22.31 6.52
N PRO A 494 5.17 22.09 5.49
CA PRO A 494 6.61 21.99 5.69
C PRO A 494 7.22 23.33 6.12
N ASP A 495 8.40 23.30 6.75
CA ASP A 495 9.14 24.49 7.16
C ASP A 495 9.25 25.58 6.08
N PHE A 496 9.27 26.82 6.53
CA PHE A 496 9.46 28.03 5.74
C PHE A 496 8.48 28.10 4.55
N SER A 497 7.21 27.80 4.78
CA SER A 497 6.19 27.81 3.74
C SER A 497 5.14 28.90 3.95
N ILE A 498 4.67 29.48 2.86
CA ILE A 498 3.44 30.27 2.83
C ILE A 498 2.32 29.37 2.31
N ALA A 499 1.28 29.17 3.11
CA ALA A 499 0.11 28.39 2.73
C ALA A 499 -1.19 29.19 2.87
N ILE A 500 -2.07 29.09 1.87
CA ILE A 500 -3.34 29.83 1.85
C ILE A 500 -4.49 28.94 1.35
N GLY A 501 -5.72 29.29 1.74
CA GLY A 501 -6.95 28.73 1.19
C GLY A 501 -7.65 27.70 2.08
N SER A 502 -8.80 27.22 1.61
CA SER A 502 -9.61 26.19 2.28
C SER A 502 -9.95 25.08 1.28
N PRO A 503 -9.21 23.96 1.26
CA PRO A 503 -8.10 23.61 2.14
C PRO A 503 -6.79 24.35 1.81
N ALA A 504 -5.96 24.59 2.82
CA ALA A 504 -4.70 25.32 2.68
C ALA A 504 -3.71 24.58 1.77
N ARG A 505 -3.09 25.31 0.85
CA ARG A 505 -2.05 24.80 -0.05
C ARG A 505 -0.82 25.70 0.02
N VAL A 506 0.37 25.09 0.01
CA VAL A 506 1.62 25.83 -0.10
C VAL A 506 1.65 26.54 -1.45
N VAL A 507 1.83 27.86 -1.42
CA VAL A 507 1.90 28.71 -2.61
C VAL A 507 3.31 29.25 -2.86
N LYS A 508 4.12 29.35 -1.80
CA LYS A 508 5.48 29.88 -1.88
C LYS A 508 6.33 29.34 -0.73
N LYS A 509 7.64 29.28 -0.93
CA LYS A 509 8.63 29.12 0.14
C LYS A 509 9.16 30.50 0.59
N VAL A 510 9.42 30.63 1.87
CA VAL A 510 10.10 31.77 2.47
C VAL A 510 11.58 31.42 2.54
N ASP A 511 12.45 32.40 2.30
CA ASP A 511 13.88 32.20 2.48
C ASP A 511 14.17 31.93 3.96
N PRO A 512 14.91 30.85 4.29
CA PRO A 512 15.30 30.59 5.67
C PRO A 512 16.13 31.75 6.21
N VAL A 513 15.86 32.18 7.44
CA VAL A 513 16.77 33.10 8.15
C VAL A 513 17.93 32.25 8.68
N PRO A 514 19.21 32.63 8.45
CA PRO A 514 20.37 31.80 8.79
C PRO A 514 20.47 31.35 10.26
N ASP A 515 19.78 32.02 11.18
CA ASP A 515 19.78 31.74 12.61
C ASP A 515 18.56 30.90 13.08
N LEU A 516 17.78 30.32 12.14
CA LEU A 516 16.58 29.51 12.42
C LEU A 516 16.70 28.01 12.17
#